data_AF-A0A917M3L3-F1
#
_entry.id   AF-A0A917M3L3-F1
#
_cell.length_a   1.000
_cell.length_b   1.000
_cell.length_c   1.000
_cell.angle_alpha   90.00
_cell.angle_beta   90.00
_cell.angle_gamma   90.00
#
_symmetry.space_group_name_H-M   'P 1'
#
loop_
_entity.id
_entity.type
_entity.pdbx_description
1 polymer ?
#
loop_
_entity_poly.entity_id
_entity_poly.type
_entity_poly.pdbx_seq_one_letter_code
_entity_poly.pdbx_strand_id
1 'polypeptide(L)'
;MRRSQLVYFAAFIAIVAALFAAPFPDSGRLTKDQTIGQTVEAAINGLNDQGIVSFTFKEADEVYVIPPYVSEAELAVATKLKPKAIVKLAMLATAHENYFIVVHRVDGPPSYTILDGNYGMNSDHIIVYSNKEPIKLTKNDSSHQYRPYRFL
;
A
#
# COMPACT_ATOMS: atom_id res chain seq x y z
N MET A 1 -18.02 5.81 -53.24
CA MET A 1 -17.55 6.68 -52.13
C MET A 1 -16.28 7.40 -52.57
N ARG A 2 -16.20 8.72 -52.39
CA ARG A 2 -15.05 9.54 -52.81
C ARG A 2 -13.88 9.30 -51.85
N ARG A 3 -12.66 9.15 -52.38
CA ARG A 3 -11.43 8.79 -51.64
C ARG A 3 -11.19 9.62 -50.37
N SER A 4 -11.68 10.87 -50.32
CA SER A 4 -11.59 11.75 -49.15
C SER A 4 -12.40 11.25 -47.94
N GLN A 5 -13.60 10.68 -48.12
CA GLN A 5 -14.42 10.20 -47.00
C GLN A 5 -13.79 9.00 -46.29
N LEU A 6 -13.02 8.19 -47.02
CA LEU A 6 -12.38 6.99 -46.49
C LEU A 6 -11.20 7.35 -45.57
N VAL A 7 -10.49 8.44 -45.87
CA VAL A 7 -9.41 8.97 -45.03
C VAL A 7 -9.94 9.57 -43.73
N TYR A 8 -11.05 10.31 -43.77
CA TYR A 8 -11.68 10.84 -42.55
C TYR A 8 -12.23 9.72 -41.65
N PHE A 9 -12.78 8.66 -42.24
CA PHE A 9 -13.28 7.51 -41.47
C PHE A 9 -12.13 6.74 -40.80
N ALA A 10 -11.01 6.55 -41.50
CA ALA A 10 -9.82 5.91 -40.94
C ALA A 10 -9.18 6.76 -39.82
N ALA A 11 -9.12 8.09 -39.98
CA ALA A 11 -8.61 8.99 -38.94
C ALA A 11 -9.50 8.98 -37.69
N PHE A 12 -10.83 8.92 -37.86
CA PHE A 12 -11.77 8.81 -36.75
C PHE A 12 -11.60 7.49 -35.98
N ILE A 13 -11.47 6.36 -36.69
CA ILE A 13 -11.20 5.05 -36.06
C ILE A 13 -9.86 5.06 -35.32
N ALA A 14 -8.82 5.69 -35.88
CA ALA A 14 -7.50 5.78 -35.24
C ALA A 14 -7.56 6.60 -33.93
N ILE A 15 -8.32 7.70 -33.90
CA ILE A 15 -8.50 8.51 -32.67
C ILE A 15 -9.29 7.73 -31.62
N VAL A 16 -10.37 7.04 -32.02
CA VAL A 16 -11.15 6.20 -31.12
C VAL A 16 -10.30 5.05 -30.57
N ALA A 17 -9.51 4.37 -31.43
CA ALA A 17 -8.60 3.32 -31.00
C ALA A 17 -7.49 3.85 -30.07
N ALA A 18 -6.96 5.05 -30.31
CA ALA A 18 -5.99 5.70 -29.41
C ALA A 18 -6.60 6.07 -28.05
N LEU A 19 -7.89 6.42 -28.00
CA LEU A 19 -8.62 6.65 -26.73
C LEU A 19 -8.87 5.35 -25.95
N PHE A 20 -9.02 4.21 -26.62
CA PHE A 20 -9.11 2.88 -25.98
C PHE A 20 -7.75 2.25 -25.63
N ALA A 21 -6.70 2.62 -26.36
CA ALA A 21 -5.33 2.14 -26.16
C ALA A 21 -4.51 3.03 -25.20
N ALA A 22 -4.99 4.22 -24.86
CA ALA A 22 -4.45 4.98 -23.75
C ALA A 22 -4.64 4.13 -22.48
N PRO A 23 -3.56 3.65 -21.84
CA PRO A 23 -3.71 2.95 -20.58
C PRO A 23 -4.39 3.92 -19.63
N PHE A 24 -5.62 3.59 -19.20
CA PHE A 24 -6.24 4.30 -18.09
C PHE A 24 -5.19 4.35 -16.98
N PRO A 25 -4.90 5.53 -16.40
CA PRO A 25 -3.85 5.65 -15.42
C PRO A 25 -4.09 4.59 -14.34
N ASP A 26 -3.11 3.68 -14.20
CA ASP A 26 -3.10 2.47 -13.36
C ASP A 26 -3.22 2.79 -11.85
N SER A 27 -3.57 4.03 -11.52
CA SER A 27 -3.90 4.65 -10.24
C SER A 27 -4.93 3.92 -9.37
N GLY A 28 -5.55 2.83 -9.85
CA GLY A 28 -6.42 1.96 -9.07
C GLY A 28 -5.79 0.62 -8.69
N ARG A 29 -4.58 0.32 -9.18
CA ARG A 29 -3.93 -0.98 -9.02
C ARG A 29 -2.98 -0.96 -7.81
N LEU A 30 -3.43 -1.60 -6.74
CA LEU A 30 -2.59 -1.88 -5.58
C LEU A 30 -1.51 -2.92 -5.95
N THR A 31 -0.25 -2.52 -5.91
CA THR A 31 0.89 -3.31 -6.44
C THR A 31 1.82 -3.76 -5.33
N LYS A 32 2.25 -5.03 -5.36
CA LYS A 32 3.21 -5.55 -4.37
C LYS A 32 4.60 -4.96 -4.65
N ASP A 33 5.24 -4.45 -3.62
CA ASP A 33 6.54 -3.79 -3.70
C ASP A 33 7.45 -4.30 -2.58
N GLN A 34 8.49 -5.05 -2.97
CA GLN A 34 9.42 -5.68 -2.04
C GLN A 34 10.36 -4.66 -1.38
N THR A 35 10.57 -3.49 -1.99
CA THR A 35 11.47 -2.46 -1.45
C THR A 35 10.92 -1.89 -0.13
N ILE A 36 9.60 -1.89 0.03
CA ILE A 36 8.92 -1.53 1.27
C ILE A 36 9.32 -2.49 2.39
N GLY A 37 9.29 -3.80 2.11
CA GLY A 37 9.69 -4.84 3.07
C GLY A 37 11.16 -4.71 3.47
N GLN A 38 12.04 -4.52 2.50
CA GLN A 38 13.47 -4.32 2.74
C GLN A 38 13.76 -3.09 3.61
N THR A 39 12.99 -2.01 3.43
CA THR A 39 13.14 -0.79 4.25
C THR A 39 12.74 -1.06 5.71
N VAL A 40 11.65 -1.80 5.92
CA VAL A 40 11.21 -2.21 7.27
C VAL A 40 12.23 -3.15 7.91
N GLU A 41 12.73 -4.13 7.15
CA GLU A 41 13.78 -5.07 7.60
C GLU A 41 15.09 -4.35 7.94
N ALA A 42 15.47 -3.34 7.18
CA ALA A 42 16.64 -2.51 7.49
C ALA A 42 16.44 -1.72 8.79
N ALA A 43 15.22 -1.22 9.05
CA ALA A 43 14.91 -0.50 10.27
C ALA A 43 15.02 -1.41 11.51
N ILE A 44 14.56 -2.67 11.45
CA ILE A 44 14.67 -3.60 12.58
C ILE A 44 16.12 -4.02 12.87
N ASN A 45 16.99 -4.10 11.87
CA ASN A 45 18.40 -4.40 12.09
C ASN A 45 19.13 -3.30 12.89
N GLY A 46 18.59 -2.07 12.89
CA GLY A 46 19.06 -0.96 13.72
C GLY A 46 18.41 -0.89 15.12
N LEU A 47 17.50 -1.81 15.44
CA LEU A 47 16.68 -1.77 16.65
C LEU A 47 17.40 -2.55 17.77
N ASN A 48 17.89 -1.83 18.77
CA ASN A 48 18.47 -2.41 19.99
C ASN A 48 17.36 -2.83 20.97
N ASP A 49 17.68 -3.68 21.94
CA ASP A 49 16.72 -4.37 22.84
C ASP A 49 15.81 -3.45 23.69
N GLN A 50 16.05 -2.13 23.69
CA GLN A 50 15.20 -1.14 24.38
C GLN A 50 14.88 0.10 23.53
N GLY A 51 15.09 0.04 22.21
CA GLY A 51 14.99 1.19 21.33
C GLY A 51 13.67 1.35 20.59
N ILE A 52 13.36 2.61 20.26
CA ILE A 52 12.41 2.96 19.19
C ILE A 52 13.25 3.33 17.96
N VAL A 53 12.98 2.70 16.83
CA VAL A 53 13.50 3.11 15.53
C VAL A 53 12.44 3.92 14.77
N SER A 54 12.90 4.93 14.05
CA SER A 54 12.09 5.81 13.22
C SER A 54 12.58 5.79 11.79
N PHE A 55 11.68 5.66 10.82
CA PHE A 55 12.01 5.68 9.40
C PHE A 55 10.88 6.29 8.57
N THR A 56 11.19 6.67 7.33
CA THR A 56 10.24 7.27 6.39
C THR A 56 10.37 6.64 5.01
N PHE A 57 9.26 6.56 4.30
CA PHE A 57 9.28 6.27 2.86
C PHE A 57 9.38 7.59 2.11
N LYS A 58 10.48 7.78 1.39
CA LYS A 58 10.65 8.96 0.52
C LYS A 58 9.51 8.96 -0.50
N GLU A 59 8.87 10.12 -0.69
CA GLU A 59 7.75 10.32 -1.63
C GLU A 59 6.42 9.67 -1.23
N ALA A 60 6.29 9.16 0.01
CA ALA A 60 4.99 8.73 0.52
C ALA A 60 4.18 9.93 1.04
N ASP A 61 2.91 10.01 0.66
CA ASP A 61 1.97 10.98 1.24
C ASP A 61 1.38 10.45 2.55
N GLU A 62 0.99 9.17 2.53
CA GLU A 62 0.51 8.43 3.69
C GLU A 62 1.02 7.00 3.67
N VAL A 63 1.24 6.45 4.86
CA VAL A 63 1.62 5.06 5.05
C VAL A 63 0.64 4.44 6.02
N TYR A 64 0.01 3.35 5.59
CA TYR A 64 -0.98 2.62 6.38
C TYR A 64 -0.37 1.31 6.88
N VAL A 65 -0.43 1.06 8.18
CA VAL A 65 -0.15 -0.25 8.76
C VAL A 65 -1.47 -0.91 9.08
N ILE A 66 -1.72 -2.05 8.47
CA ILE A 66 -3.04 -2.66 8.39
C ILE A 66 -2.98 -4.04 9.05
N PRO A 67 -3.85 -4.30 10.05
CA PRO A 67 -3.92 -5.59 10.72
C PRO A 67 -4.55 -6.66 9.81
N PRO A 68 -4.37 -7.96 10.14
CA PRO A 68 -5.12 -9.03 9.48
C PRO A 68 -6.62 -8.91 9.74
N TYR A 69 -7.44 -9.54 8.89
CA TYR A 69 -8.90 -9.59 9.03
C TYR A 69 -9.63 -8.25 9.00
N VAL A 70 -8.99 -7.20 8.48
CA VAL A 70 -9.61 -5.89 8.33
C VAL A 70 -10.75 -5.92 7.29
N SER A 71 -11.84 -5.21 7.57
CA SER A 71 -12.98 -5.13 6.65
C SER A 71 -12.81 -4.03 5.59
N GLU A 72 -13.51 -4.15 4.47
CA GLU A 72 -13.56 -3.09 3.45
C GLU A 72 -14.09 -1.76 4.00
N ALA A 73 -15.07 -1.80 4.91
CA ALA A 73 -15.65 -0.62 5.52
C ALA A 73 -14.63 0.13 6.39
N GLU A 74 -13.84 -0.60 7.17
CA GLU A 74 -12.80 -0.02 8.00
C GLU A 74 -11.68 0.61 7.15
N LEU A 75 -11.24 -0.09 6.10
CA LEU A 75 -10.28 0.45 5.13
C LEU A 75 -10.80 1.71 4.42
N ALA A 76 -12.09 1.75 4.08
CA ALA A 76 -12.70 2.90 3.41
C ALA A 76 -12.81 4.14 4.32
N VAL A 77 -12.92 3.94 5.64
CA VAL A 77 -12.95 5.03 6.62
C VAL A 77 -11.54 5.51 6.94
N ALA A 78 -10.58 4.60 7.07
CA ALA A 78 -9.23 4.91 7.55
C ALA A 78 -8.25 5.35 6.45
N THR A 79 -8.49 4.98 5.19
CA THR A 79 -7.52 5.17 4.11
C THR A 79 -8.07 6.05 2.98
N LYS A 80 -7.17 6.71 2.24
CA LYS A 80 -7.51 7.46 1.02
C LYS A 80 -7.46 6.59 -0.25
N LEU A 81 -7.42 5.27 -0.08
CA LEU A 81 -7.29 4.33 -1.19
C LEU A 81 -8.55 4.31 -2.05
N LYS A 82 -8.37 4.07 -3.35
CA LYS A 82 -9.50 3.88 -4.26
C LYS A 82 -10.24 2.57 -3.95
N PRO A 83 -11.55 2.46 -4.23
CA PRO A 83 -12.35 1.27 -3.90
C PRO A 83 -11.76 -0.05 -4.39
N LYS A 84 -11.21 -0.10 -5.62
CA LYS A 84 -10.56 -1.33 -6.14
C LYS A 84 -9.34 -1.78 -5.33
N ALA A 85 -8.57 -0.83 -4.79
CA ALA A 85 -7.43 -1.14 -3.93
C ALA A 85 -7.91 -1.65 -2.56
N ILE A 86 -8.98 -1.05 -2.01
CA ILE A 86 -9.62 -1.46 -0.75
C ILE A 86 -10.10 -2.91 -0.83
N VAL A 87 -10.90 -3.25 -1.85
CA VAL A 87 -11.43 -4.62 -2.04
C VAL A 87 -10.29 -5.63 -2.10
N LYS A 88 -9.27 -5.36 -2.93
CA LYS A 88 -8.11 -6.24 -3.04
C LYS A 88 -7.38 -6.42 -1.72
N LEU A 89 -7.21 -5.34 -0.96
CA LEU A 89 -6.50 -5.36 0.31
C LEU A 89 -7.26 -6.11 1.40
N ALA A 90 -8.58 -5.93 1.49
CA ALA A 90 -9.43 -6.69 2.41
C ALA A 90 -9.37 -8.21 2.13
N MET A 91 -9.40 -8.60 0.85
CA MET A 91 -9.24 -10.00 0.45
C MET A 91 -7.88 -10.55 0.88
N LEU A 92 -6.80 -9.80 0.68
CA LEU A 92 -5.45 -10.20 1.08
C LEU A 92 -5.32 -10.30 2.61
N ALA A 93 -5.85 -9.33 3.35
CA ALA A 93 -5.81 -9.30 4.81
C ALA A 93 -6.56 -10.48 5.45
N THR A 94 -7.63 -10.93 4.81
CA THR A 94 -8.38 -12.12 5.24
C THR A 94 -7.64 -13.42 4.89
N ALA A 95 -6.97 -13.49 3.73
CA ALA A 95 -6.34 -14.72 3.25
C ALA A 95 -4.99 -15.05 3.91
N HIS A 96 -4.26 -14.04 4.39
CA HIS A 96 -2.86 -14.21 4.80
C HIS A 96 -2.60 -14.18 6.31
N GLU A 97 -3.57 -13.77 7.14
CA GLU A 97 -3.41 -13.62 8.60
C GLU A 97 -2.17 -12.77 9.01
N ASN A 98 -1.70 -11.94 8.09
CA ASN A 98 -0.49 -11.13 8.23
C ASN A 98 -0.82 -9.65 8.26
N TYR A 99 0.13 -8.87 8.75
CA TYR A 99 0.04 -7.41 8.70
C TYR A 99 0.48 -6.92 7.32
N PHE A 100 0.00 -5.77 6.92
CA PHE A 100 0.37 -5.12 5.68
C PHE A 100 0.88 -3.73 5.97
N ILE A 101 1.86 -3.30 5.18
CA ILE A 101 2.21 -1.89 5.10
C ILE A 101 1.93 -1.42 3.67
N VAL A 102 1.17 -0.34 3.56
CA VAL A 102 0.72 0.23 2.30
C VAL A 102 1.23 1.64 2.21
N VAL A 103 1.94 1.94 1.12
CA VAL A 103 2.44 3.27 0.80
C VAL A 103 1.50 3.90 -0.22
N HIS A 104 0.82 4.97 0.20
CA HIS A 104 -0.06 5.76 -0.64
C HIS A 104 0.64 7.02 -1.15
N ARG A 105 0.44 7.30 -2.44
CA ARG A 105 0.98 8.44 -3.17
C ARG A 105 -0.19 9.12 -3.89
N VAL A 106 -0.33 10.43 -3.78
CA VAL A 106 -1.44 11.21 -4.37
C VAL A 106 -1.43 11.09 -5.90
N ASP A 107 -0.25 11.17 -6.50
CA ASP A 107 -0.07 11.14 -7.96
C ASP A 107 0.38 9.77 -8.51
N GLY A 108 0.36 8.72 -7.68
CA GLY A 108 0.89 7.40 -8.03
C GLY A 108 -0.01 6.23 -7.63
N PRO A 109 0.22 5.03 -8.20
CA PRO A 109 -0.45 3.83 -7.71
C PRO A 109 0.02 3.52 -6.28
N PRO A 110 -0.89 3.14 -5.37
CA PRO A 110 -0.49 2.68 -4.05
C PRO A 110 0.27 1.35 -4.16
N SER A 111 1.29 1.19 -3.35
CA SER A 111 2.05 -0.06 -3.26
C SER A 111 2.00 -0.65 -1.86
N TYR A 112 2.21 -1.96 -1.74
CA TYR A 112 2.15 -2.65 -0.46
C TYR A 112 3.19 -3.75 -0.34
N THR A 113 3.52 -4.13 0.89
CA THR A 113 4.11 -5.44 1.17
C THR A 113 3.31 -6.16 2.25
N ILE A 114 3.46 -7.49 2.25
CA ILE A 114 3.00 -8.35 3.33
C ILE A 114 4.15 -8.41 4.33
N LEU A 115 3.85 -8.11 5.58
CA LEU A 115 4.78 -8.28 6.69
C LEU A 115 4.71 -9.71 7.19
N ASP A 116 5.84 -10.28 7.58
CA ASP A 116 5.87 -11.64 8.10
C ASP A 116 5.16 -11.75 9.48
N GLY A 117 5.12 -12.97 10.01
CA GLY A 117 4.49 -13.26 11.30
C GLY A 117 5.17 -12.61 12.51
N ASN A 118 6.29 -11.90 12.36
CA ASN A 118 7.03 -11.26 13.45
C ASN A 118 6.58 -9.82 13.72
N TYR A 119 5.77 -9.23 12.83
CA TYR A 119 5.27 -7.86 12.96
C TYR A 119 3.87 -7.83 13.56
N GLY A 120 3.62 -6.82 14.38
CA GLY A 120 2.30 -6.49 14.90
C GLY A 120 2.18 -5.00 15.21
N MET A 121 1.07 -4.61 15.82
CA MET A 121 0.86 -3.24 16.30
C MET A 121 0.35 -3.28 17.74
N ASN A 122 0.43 -2.16 18.46
CA ASN A 122 -0.14 -2.06 19.82
C ASN A 122 -1.64 -1.71 19.83
N SER A 123 -2.16 -1.27 18.69
CA SER A 123 -3.58 -1.02 18.44
C SER A 123 -4.28 -2.25 17.85
N ASP A 124 -5.61 -2.20 17.81
CA ASP A 124 -6.48 -3.10 17.05
C ASP A 124 -6.99 -2.47 15.74
N HIS A 125 -6.68 -1.20 15.50
CA HIS A 125 -7.08 -0.43 14.33
C HIS A 125 -5.90 -0.08 13.43
N ILE A 126 -6.21 0.23 12.16
CA ILE A 126 -5.25 0.70 11.15
C ILE A 126 -4.49 1.94 11.67
N ILE A 127 -3.15 1.88 11.64
CA ILE A 127 -2.31 3.04 11.95
C ILE A 127 -2.05 3.82 10.67
N VAL A 128 -2.23 5.14 10.71
CA VAL A 128 -2.02 6.05 9.58
C VAL A 128 -0.87 7.00 9.90
N TYR A 129 0.24 6.88 9.19
CA TYR A 129 1.34 7.82 9.25
C TYR A 129 1.24 8.79 8.08
N SER A 130 1.14 10.09 8.37
CA SER A 130 1.23 11.13 7.34
C SER A 130 2.68 11.37 6.93
N ASN A 131 2.91 12.00 5.78
CA ASN A 131 4.26 12.36 5.31
C ASN A 131 5.08 13.25 6.27
N LYS A 132 4.43 13.83 7.30
CA LYS A 132 5.08 14.65 8.33
C LYS A 132 5.56 13.84 9.52
N GLU A 133 5.16 12.58 9.63
CA GLU A 133 5.38 11.75 10.80
C GLU A 133 6.21 10.52 10.44
N PRO A 134 7.34 10.28 11.13
CA PRO A 134 8.09 9.07 10.92
C PRO A 134 7.31 7.87 11.43
N ILE A 135 7.45 6.75 10.72
CA ILE A 135 6.96 5.46 11.16
C ILE A 135 7.83 5.01 12.31
N LYS A 136 7.20 4.57 13.39
CA LYS A 136 7.89 4.14 14.61
C LYS A 136 7.70 2.66 14.84
N LEU A 137 8.80 1.97 15.11
CA LEU A 137 8.82 0.57 15.51
C LEU A 137 9.52 0.43 16.86
N THR A 138 9.02 -0.48 17.67
CA THR A 138 9.71 -0.95 18.88
C THR A 138 9.82 -2.48 18.85
N LYS A 139 10.74 -3.01 19.65
CA LYS A 139 10.89 -4.45 19.89
C LYS A 139 10.40 -4.75 21.30
N ASN A 140 9.51 -5.73 21.42
CA ASN A 140 9.02 -6.22 22.70
C ASN A 140 9.68 -7.58 23.00
N ASP A 141 10.60 -7.59 23.96
CA ASP A 141 11.38 -8.77 24.35
C ASP A 141 10.66 -9.68 25.37
N SER A 142 9.37 -9.44 25.64
CA SER A 142 8.61 -10.35 26.50
C SER A 142 8.44 -11.73 25.82
N SER A 143 8.90 -12.77 26.52
CA SER A 143 9.13 -14.16 26.06
C SER A 143 7.92 -14.94 25.53
N HIS A 144 6.76 -14.30 25.38
CA HIS A 144 5.49 -14.95 25.01
C HIS A 144 4.75 -14.27 23.86
N GLN A 145 5.35 -13.28 23.19
CA GLN A 145 4.71 -12.63 22.05
C GLN A 145 5.24 -13.19 20.72
N TYR A 146 4.35 -13.80 19.93
CA TYR A 146 4.62 -14.30 18.58
C TYR A 146 5.04 -13.21 17.57
N ARG A 147 4.90 -11.92 17.93
CA ARG A 147 5.16 -10.75 17.08
C ARG A 147 6.01 -9.73 17.85
N PRO A 148 7.36 -9.88 17.88
CA PRO A 148 8.24 -9.04 18.69
C PRO A 148 8.34 -7.60 18.18
N TYR A 149 8.16 -7.35 16.88
CA TYR A 149 8.26 -6.00 16.32
C TYR A 149 6.89 -5.33 16.26
N ARG A 150 6.74 -4.18 16.92
CA ARG A 150 5.46 -3.48 17.08
C ARG A 150 5.51 -2.09 16.46
N PHE A 151 4.58 -1.83 15.54
CA PHE A 151 4.28 -0.47 15.09
C PHE A 151 3.59 0.30 16.23
N LEU A 152 4.01 1.55 16.40
CA LEU A 152 3.58 2.47 17.47
C LEU A 152 2.64 3.54 16.95
#